data_AF-A0A5K1FRS8-F1
#
_entry.id   AF-A0A5K1FRS8-F1
#
_cell.length_a   1.000
_cell.length_b   1.000
_cell.length_c   1.000
_cell.angle_alpha   90.00
_cell.angle_beta   90.00
_cell.angle_gamma   90.00
#
_symmetry.space_group_name_H-M   'P 1'
#
loop_
_entity.id
_entity.type
_entity.pdbx_description
1 polymer ?
#
loop_
_entity_poly.entity_id
_entity_poly.type
_entity_poly.pdbx_seq_one_letter_code
_entity_poly.pdbx_strand_id
1 'polypeptide(L)'
;YGKVFKSHLFGSPTVVSCDHELNTFILQNEEKLFECSYPNSIHGVLGESSMLVVVGEKHKRLRSLALALVFAAKSKPEFLIDIERTAILVMESWKDKDEVVFSAEAKK
;
A
#
# COMPACT_ATOMS: atom_id res chain seq x y z
N TYR A 1 -23.93 -6.83 -14.83
CA TYR A 1 -22.87 -6.37 -15.75
C TYR A 1 -21.86 -7.46 -16.10
N GLY A 2 -21.50 -8.37 -15.19
CA GLY A 2 -20.55 -9.47 -15.45
C GLY A 2 -19.22 -9.25 -14.73
N LYS A 3 -18.26 -10.18 -14.93
CA LYS A 3 -16.92 -10.08 -14.32
C LYS A 3 -16.09 -8.92 -14.89
N VAL A 4 -16.42 -8.45 -16.08
CA VAL A 4 -15.79 -7.28 -16.72
C VAL A 4 -16.90 -6.35 -17.17
N PHE A 5 -16.82 -5.07 -16.79
CA PHE A 5 -17.85 -4.09 -17.14
C PHE A 5 -17.31 -2.67 -17.26
N LYS A 6 -18.06 -1.81 -17.95
CA LYS A 6 -17.75 -0.38 -18.12
C LYS A 6 -18.48 0.44 -17.06
N SER A 7 -17.81 1.47 -16.57
CA SER A 7 -18.35 2.46 -15.63
C SER A 7 -17.65 3.80 -15.85
N HIS A 8 -17.91 4.77 -14.97
CA HIS A 8 -17.12 5.99 -14.86
C HIS A 8 -16.59 6.11 -13.44
N LEU A 9 -15.27 6.03 -13.27
CA LEU A 9 -14.61 6.23 -11.98
C LEU A 9 -13.84 7.55 -12.03
N PHE A 10 -14.02 8.38 -11.00
CA PHE A 10 -13.38 9.69 -10.88
C PHE A 10 -13.60 10.61 -12.12
N GLY A 11 -14.79 10.53 -12.72
CA GLY A 11 -15.14 11.34 -13.90
C GLY A 11 -14.63 10.79 -15.23
N SER A 12 -13.88 9.69 -15.24
CA SER A 12 -13.29 9.10 -16.44
C SER A 12 -13.96 7.76 -16.79
N PRO A 13 -14.18 7.45 -18.08
CA PRO A 13 -14.60 6.12 -18.51
C PRO A 13 -13.62 5.06 -18.02
N THR A 14 -14.12 3.99 -17.41
CA THR A 14 -13.29 2.96 -16.77
C THR A 14 -13.84 1.57 -17.04
N VAL A 15 -12.94 0.63 -17.34
CA VAL A 15 -13.26 -0.81 -17.33
C VAL A 15 -12.89 -1.37 -15.97
N VAL A 16 -13.85 -1.99 -15.30
CA VAL A 16 -13.65 -2.68 -14.01
C VAL A 16 -13.60 -4.19 -14.28
N SER A 17 -12.58 -4.85 -13.76
CA SER A 17 -12.37 -6.30 -13.91
C SER A 17 -12.29 -7.00 -12.56
N CYS A 18 -13.16 -7.98 -12.37
CA CYS A 18 -13.09 -9.02 -11.36
C CYS A 18 -12.76 -10.39 -12.00
N ASP A 19 -12.27 -10.39 -13.24
CA ASP A 19 -11.89 -11.59 -13.97
C ASP A 19 -10.40 -11.93 -13.78
N HIS A 20 -10.12 -13.19 -13.40
CA HIS A 20 -8.77 -13.61 -13.04
C HIS A 20 -7.80 -13.61 -14.22
N GLU A 21 -8.25 -14.10 -15.39
CA GLU A 21 -7.39 -14.19 -16.58
C GLU A 21 -7.04 -12.79 -17.09
N LEU A 22 -8.03 -11.90 -17.16
CA LEU A 22 -7.80 -10.51 -17.55
C LEU A 22 -6.89 -9.78 -16.55
N ASN A 23 -7.12 -9.95 -15.24
CA ASN A 23 -6.29 -9.32 -14.22
C ASN A 23 -4.83 -9.80 -14.31
N THR A 24 -4.63 -11.10 -14.53
CA THR A 24 -3.30 -11.69 -14.71
C THR A 24 -2.61 -11.15 -15.95
N PHE A 25 -3.34 -11.07 -17.09
CA PHE A 25 -2.82 -10.51 -18.33
C PHE A 25 -2.36 -9.05 -18.17
N ILE A 26 -3.17 -8.21 -17.50
CA ILE A 26 -2.83 -6.81 -17.24
C ILE A 26 -1.54 -6.72 -16.41
N LEU A 27 -1.47 -7.47 -15.30
CA LEU A 27 -0.32 -7.44 -14.39
C LEU A 27 0.97 -7.97 -15.05
N GLN A 28 0.87 -9.00 -15.89
CA GLN A 28 2.03 -9.54 -16.62
C GLN A 28 2.54 -8.62 -17.74
N ASN A 29 1.71 -7.68 -18.19
CA ASN A 29 2.03 -6.72 -19.23
C ASN A 29 2.12 -5.28 -18.70
N GLU A 30 2.28 -5.12 -17.39
CA GLU A 30 2.63 -3.84 -16.77
C GLU A 30 3.95 -3.31 -17.35
N GLU A 31 4.04 -2.00 -17.57
CA GLU A 31 5.13 -1.29 -18.25
C GLU A 31 5.32 -1.63 -19.75
N LYS A 32 4.49 -2.51 -20.33
CA LYS A 32 4.51 -2.85 -21.77
C LYS A 32 3.25 -2.41 -22.49
N LEU A 33 2.10 -2.86 -22.00
CA LEU A 33 0.77 -2.55 -22.55
C LEU A 33 -0.05 -1.68 -21.60
N PHE A 34 0.28 -1.72 -20.32
CA PHE A 34 -0.45 -1.03 -19.26
C PHE A 34 0.52 -0.24 -18.38
N GLU A 35 0.08 0.93 -17.93
CA GLU A 35 0.77 1.73 -16.93
C GLU A 35 -0.17 1.96 -15.74
N CYS A 36 0.36 1.84 -14.52
CA CYS A 36 -0.39 2.14 -13.32
C CYS A 36 -0.68 3.65 -13.25
N SER A 37 -1.92 4.02 -12.96
CA SER A 37 -2.32 5.41 -12.80
C SER A 37 -3.26 5.57 -11.61
N TYR A 38 -3.19 6.74 -10.97
CA TYR A 38 -4.00 7.08 -9.82
C TYR A 38 -4.69 8.43 -10.04
N PRO A 39 -5.88 8.66 -9.45
CA PRO A 39 -6.54 9.95 -9.53
C PRO A 39 -5.69 11.08 -8.94
N ASN A 40 -5.82 12.30 -9.47
CA ASN A 40 -5.07 13.49 -9.03
C ASN A 40 -5.14 13.75 -7.51
N SER A 41 -6.25 13.38 -6.86
CA SER A 41 -6.40 13.50 -5.41
C SER A 41 -5.35 12.67 -4.64
N ILE A 42 -4.94 11.52 -5.17
CA ILE A 42 -3.91 10.68 -4.56
C ILE A 42 -2.53 11.33 -4.66
N HIS A 43 -2.23 12.01 -5.76
CA HIS A 43 -0.99 12.78 -5.91
C HIS A 43 -0.87 13.90 -4.87
N GLY A 44 -1.96 14.61 -4.59
CA GLY A 44 -1.98 15.68 -3.59
C GLY A 44 -1.76 15.19 -2.15
N VAL A 45 -2.23 13.97 -1.82
CA VAL A 45 -2.09 13.40 -0.47
C VAL A 45 -0.73 12.73 -0.27
N LEU A 46 -0.24 11.98 -1.26
CA LEU A 46 0.99 11.18 -1.12
C LEU A 46 2.24 11.91 -1.58
N GLY A 47 2.10 12.94 -2.41
CA GLY A 47 3.21 13.65 -3.04
C GLY A 47 3.77 12.93 -4.27
N GLU A 48 4.46 13.71 -5.11
CA GLU A 48 4.94 13.28 -6.43
C GLU A 48 6.08 12.25 -6.39
N SER A 49 6.77 12.13 -5.25
CA SER A 49 7.85 11.16 -5.05
C SER A 49 7.40 9.89 -4.31
N SER A 50 6.10 9.70 -4.13
CA SER A 50 5.58 8.49 -3.48
C SER A 50 5.70 7.27 -4.37
N MET A 51 5.91 6.09 -3.77
CA MET A 51 6.03 4.81 -4.48
C MET A 51 4.83 4.51 -5.38
N LEU A 52 3.62 4.93 -4.97
CA LEU A 52 2.41 4.69 -5.74
C LEU A 52 2.29 5.62 -6.96
N VAL A 53 2.94 6.78 -6.94
CA VAL A 53 2.82 7.80 -8.01
C VAL A 53 3.93 7.68 -9.04
N VAL A 54 5.15 7.34 -8.61
CA VAL A 54 6.28 7.22 -9.55
C VAL A 54 6.11 6.01 -10.46
N VAL A 55 6.54 6.12 -11.72
CA VAL A 55 6.46 5.05 -12.73
C VAL A 55 7.84 4.73 -13.34
N GLY A 56 7.94 3.57 -13.99
CA GLY A 56 9.14 3.12 -14.72
C GLY A 56 10.40 3.00 -13.87
N GLU A 57 11.55 3.39 -14.41
CA GLU A 57 12.86 3.22 -13.76
C GLU A 57 12.97 3.94 -12.40
N LYS A 58 12.29 5.07 -12.22
CA LYS A 58 12.25 5.76 -10.92
C LYS A 58 11.54 4.92 -9.88
N HIS A 59 10.41 4.33 -10.23
CA HIS A 59 9.68 3.40 -9.37
C HIS A 59 10.53 2.18 -9.01
N LYS A 60 11.17 1.54 -9.99
CA LYS A 60 12.04 0.38 -9.75
C LYS A 60 13.15 0.69 -8.75
N ARG A 61 13.86 1.81 -8.94
CA ARG A 61 14.93 2.23 -8.02
C ARG A 61 14.41 2.49 -6.62
N LEU A 62 13.32 3.26 -6.49
CA LEU A 62 12.72 3.58 -5.20
C LEU A 62 12.26 2.30 -4.48
N ARG A 63 11.59 1.40 -5.21
CA ARG A 63 11.13 0.10 -4.71
C ARG A 63 12.26 -0.78 -4.23
N SER A 64 13.34 -0.90 -5.01
CA SER A 64 14.53 -1.67 -4.62
C SER A 64 15.15 -1.16 -3.33
N LEU A 65 15.29 0.17 -3.17
CA LEU A 65 15.82 0.77 -1.94
C LEU A 65 14.90 0.50 -0.74
N ALA A 66 13.59 0.70 -0.90
CA ALA A 66 12.61 0.43 0.15
C ALA A 66 12.64 -1.05 0.59
N LEU A 67 12.70 -1.98 -0.36
CA LEU A 67 12.82 -3.41 -0.06
C LEU A 67 14.12 -3.75 0.65
N ALA A 68 15.26 -3.20 0.20
CA ALA A 68 16.55 -3.42 0.85
C ALA A 68 16.54 -2.95 2.31
N LEU A 69 15.95 -1.78 2.59
CA LEU A 69 15.79 -1.26 3.94
C LEU A 69 14.90 -2.16 4.81
N VAL A 70 13.76 -2.59 4.27
CA VAL A 70 12.83 -3.49 4.98
C VAL A 70 13.49 -4.84 5.28
N PHE A 71 14.22 -5.41 4.33
CA PHE A 71 14.93 -6.68 4.54
C PHE A 71 16.04 -6.52 5.58
N ALA A 72 16.83 -5.45 5.53
CA ALA A 72 17.86 -5.18 6.52
C ALA A 72 17.29 -4.96 7.93
N ALA A 73 16.13 -4.32 8.04
CA ALA A 73 15.44 -4.17 9.32
C ALA A 73 14.92 -5.52 9.85
N LYS A 74 14.28 -6.32 8.99
CA LYS A 74 13.73 -7.63 9.34
C LYS A 74 14.78 -8.69 9.66
N SER A 75 15.99 -8.56 9.11
CA SER A 75 17.08 -9.50 9.39
C SER A 75 17.71 -9.30 10.77
N LYS A 76 17.40 -8.21 11.49
CA LYS A 76 17.87 -8.01 12.85
C LYS A 76 17.15 -9.00 13.78
N PRO A 77 17.88 -9.77 14.61
CA PRO A 77 17.27 -10.73 15.52
C PRO A 77 16.32 -10.03 16.53
N GLU A 78 16.55 -8.76 16.83
CA GLU A 78 15.72 -7.96 17.74
C GLU A 78 14.43 -7.45 17.10
N PHE A 79 14.25 -7.54 15.77
CA PHE A 79 13.10 -6.92 15.09
C PHE A 79 11.74 -7.36 15.66
N LEU A 80 11.56 -8.66 15.91
CA LEU A 80 10.33 -9.19 16.50
C LEU A 80 10.20 -8.79 17.97
N ILE A 81 11.31 -8.76 18.71
CA ILE A 81 11.35 -8.36 20.12
C ILE A 81 10.96 -6.89 20.26
N ASP A 82 11.42 -6.03 19.34
CA ASP A 82 11.09 -4.61 19.32
C ASP A 82 9.61 -4.38 19.00
N ILE A 83 9.03 -5.15 18.08
CA ILE A 83 7.59 -5.12 17.79
C ILE A 83 6.78 -5.55 19.01
N GLU A 84 7.12 -6.69 19.61
CA GLU A 84 6.44 -7.21 20.79
C GLU A 84 6.51 -6.21 21.95
N ARG A 85 7.70 -5.68 22.24
CA ARG A 85 7.90 -4.67 23.28
C ARG A 85 7.06 -3.43 23.03
N THR A 86 6.98 -2.95 21.78
CA THR A 86 6.16 -1.79 21.42
C THR A 86 4.68 -2.07 21.63
N ALA A 87 4.20 -3.24 21.20
CA ALA A 87 2.81 -3.65 21.39
C ALA A 87 2.45 -3.75 22.88
N ILE A 88 3.33 -4.34 23.70
CA ILE A 88 3.15 -4.40 25.16
C ILE A 88 3.07 -2.99 25.73
N LEU A 89 4.00 -2.09 25.42
CA LEU A 89 3.99 -0.71 25.93
C LEU A 89 2.70 0.04 25.57
N VAL A 90 2.19 -0.13 24.35
CA VAL A 90 0.91 0.46 23.94
C VAL A 90 -0.23 -0.11 24.78
N MET A 91 -0.30 -1.43 24.96
CA MET A 91 -1.34 -2.08 25.77
C MET A 91 -1.24 -1.74 27.26
N GLU A 92 -0.03 -1.56 27.79
CA GLU A 92 0.16 -1.13 29.18
C GLU A 92 -0.42 0.26 29.44
N SER A 93 -0.39 1.15 28.44
CA SER A 93 -1.02 2.48 28.52
C SER A 93 -2.56 2.44 28.65
N TRP A 94 -3.17 1.25 28.50
CA TRP A 94 -4.61 1.06 28.61
C TRP A 94 -5.05 0.60 30.01
N LYS A 95 -4.13 0.18 30.89
CA LYS A 95 -4.46 -0.46 32.17
C LYS A 95 -5.40 0.35 33.07
N ASP A 96 -5.33 1.68 32.99
CA ASP A 96 -6.15 2.60 33.80
C ASP A 96 -7.26 3.29 33.01
N LYS A 97 -7.61 2.77 31.82
CA LYS A 97 -8.68 3.32 30.96
C LYS A 97 -9.91 2.42 30.99
N ASP A 98 -11.06 3.01 31.31
CA ASP A 98 -12.36 2.32 31.26
C ASP A 98 -12.83 2.05 29.83
N GLU A 99 -12.40 2.87 28.86
CA GLU A 99 -12.73 2.74 27.45
C GLU A 99 -11.52 3.02 26.56
N VAL A 100 -11.38 2.23 25.49
CA VAL A 100 -10.28 2.36 24.53
C VAL A 100 -10.82 2.44 23.11
N VAL A 101 -10.50 3.53 22.42
CA VAL A 101 -10.78 3.69 20.99
C VAL A 101 -9.67 3.02 20.19
N PHE A 102 -9.88 1.74 19.85
CA PHE A 102 -8.86 0.90 19.22
C PHE A 102 -8.24 1.51 17.95
N SER A 103 -9.03 2.17 17.10
CA SER A 103 -8.54 2.79 15.86
C SER A 103 -7.56 3.96 16.09
N ALA A 104 -7.63 4.61 17.25
CA ALA A 104 -6.71 5.66 17.65
C ALA A 104 -5.44 5.05 18.28
N GLU A 105 -5.59 3.98 19.07
CA GLU A 105 -4.46 3.32 19.73
C GLU A 105 -3.62 2.47 18.76
N ALA A 106 -4.22 1.83 17.75
CA ALA A 106 -3.50 1.03 16.75
C ALA A 106 -2.57 1.86 15.83
N LYS A 107 -2.66 3.19 15.90
CA LYS A 107 -1.78 4.11 15.16
C LYS A 107 -0.54 4.56 15.95
N LYS A 108 -0.50 4.24 17.25
CA LYS A 108 0.64 4.52 18.13
C LYS A 108 1.68 3.41 18.00
#